data_AF-A0A7C0UWE0-F1
#
_entry.id   AF-A0A7C0UWE0-F1
#
_cell.length_a   1.000
_cell.length_b   1.000
_cell.length_c   1.000
_cell.angle_alpha   90.00
_cell.angle_beta   90.00
_cell.angle_gamma   90.00
#
_symmetry.space_group_name_H-M   'P 1'
#
loop_
_entity.id
_entity.type
_entity.pdbx_description
1 polymer ?
#
loop_
_entity_poly.entity_id
_entity_poly.type
_entity_poly.pdbx_seq_one_letter_code
_entity_poly.pdbx_strand_id
1 'polypeptide(L)'
;MNILKNLAGFQYKYSFIIFAITVFLTIAIGLGIQNIHLQTDISKELPQNLDVIKLQNKISDKFGGEDTVMILIKLDKNCELENSPKDIRDP
;
A
#
# COMPACT_ATOMS: atom_id res chain seq x y z
N MET A 1 16.43 -17.89 -39.81
CA MET A 1 17.42 -16.82 -39.54
C MET A 1 17.08 -15.46 -40.17
N ASN A 2 16.18 -15.37 -41.17
CA ASN A 2 16.00 -14.13 -41.92
C ASN A 2 15.14 -13.06 -41.20
N ILE A 3 14.19 -13.48 -40.37
CA ILE A 3 13.26 -12.58 -39.68
C ILE A 3 13.98 -11.69 -38.67
N LEU A 4 14.86 -12.27 -37.83
CA LEU A 4 15.66 -11.52 -36.86
C LEU A 4 16.63 -10.56 -37.54
N LYS A 5 17.23 -10.98 -38.67
CA LYS A 5 18.15 -10.14 -39.44
C LYS A 5 17.41 -8.94 -40.08
N ASN A 6 16.21 -9.16 -40.59
CA ASN A 6 15.36 -8.09 -41.12
C ASN A 6 14.87 -7.14 -40.02
N LEU A 7 14.53 -7.66 -38.85
CA LEU A 7 14.14 -6.85 -37.69
C LEU A 7 15.29 -5.96 -37.21
N ALA A 8 16.50 -6.53 -37.10
CA ALA A 8 17.70 -5.78 -36.75
C ALA A 8 18.04 -4.71 -37.79
N GLY A 9 17.88 -5.02 -39.09
CA GLY A 9 18.06 -4.04 -40.17
C GLY A 9 17.06 -2.88 -40.09
N PHE A 10 15.80 -3.18 -39.73
CA PHE A 10 14.78 -2.16 -39.49
C PHE A 10 15.10 -1.29 -38.28
N GLN A 11 15.52 -1.90 -37.17
CA GLN A 11 15.93 -1.18 -35.96
C GLN A 11 17.14 -0.28 -36.21
N TYR A 12 18.13 -0.75 -36.97
CA TYR A 12 19.29 0.03 -37.34
C TYR A 12 18.91 1.25 -38.19
N LYS A 13 18.05 1.07 -39.20
CA LYS A 13 17.61 2.14 -40.11
C LYS A 13 16.81 3.24 -39.40
N TYR A 14 15.99 2.87 -38.41
CA TYR A 14 15.09 3.80 -37.71
C TYR A 14 15.47 4.01 -36.24
N SER A 15 16.74 3.80 -35.89
CA SER A 15 17.24 3.83 -34.51
C SER A 15 16.84 5.08 -33.72
N PHE A 16 16.96 6.27 -34.33
CA PHE A 16 16.57 7.53 -33.68
C PHE A 16 15.07 7.62 -33.37
N ILE A 17 14.22 7.17 -34.29
CA ILE A 17 12.75 7.18 -34.10
C ILE A 17 12.37 6.21 -32.98
N ILE A 18 12.97 5.01 -32.99
CA ILE A 18 12.74 3.99 -31.96
C ILE A 18 13.18 4.50 -30.59
N PHE A 19 14.33 5.17 -30.52
CA PHE A 19 14.82 5.78 -29.29
C PHE A 19 13.84 6.84 -28.77
N ALA A 20 13.40 7.76 -29.63
CA ALA A 20 12.45 8.80 -29.25
C ALA A 20 11.12 8.22 -28.73
N ILE A 21 10.57 7.21 -29.42
CA ILE A 21 9.36 6.50 -28.99
C ILE A 21 9.59 5.79 -27.66
N THR A 22 10.75 5.15 -27.47
CA THR A 22 11.08 4.45 -26.23
C THR A 22 11.16 5.43 -25.05
N VAL A 23 11.82 6.57 -25.23
CA VAL A 23 11.88 7.63 -24.20
C VAL A 23 10.49 8.18 -23.89
N PHE A 24 9.71 8.49 -24.92
CA PHE A 24 8.34 8.96 -24.76
C PHE A 24 7.48 7.95 -23.98
N LEU A 25 7.54 6.68 -24.35
CA LEU A 25 6.83 5.61 -23.67
C LEU A 25 7.31 5.43 -22.22
N THR A 26 8.61 5.55 -21.99
CA THR A 26 9.21 5.45 -20.64
C THR A 26 8.69 6.57 -19.74
N ILE A 27 8.61 7.80 -20.25
CA ILE A 27 8.04 8.94 -19.51
C ILE A 27 6.55 8.70 -19.25
N ALA A 28 5.79 8.24 -20.25
CA ALA A 28 4.37 7.95 -20.10
C ALA A 28 4.09 6.89 -19.02
N ILE A 29 4.89 5.81 -18.98
CA ILE A 29 4.83 4.79 -17.91
C ILE A 29 5.23 5.41 -16.57
N GLY A 30 6.25 6.26 -16.57
CA GLY A 30 6.73 6.97 -15.37
C GLY A 30 5.68 7.84 -14.70
N LEU A 31 4.73 8.42 -15.45
CA LEU A 31 3.59 9.15 -14.86
C LEU A 31 2.71 8.24 -13.98
N GLY A 32 2.67 6.94 -14.25
CA GLY A 32 1.94 5.95 -13.45
C GLY A 32 2.51 5.76 -12.04
N ILE A 33 3.78 6.14 -11.80
CA ILE A 33 4.43 6.03 -10.49
C ILE A 33 3.70 6.87 -9.43
N GLN A 34 3.09 7.99 -9.84
CA GLN A 34 2.34 8.87 -8.94
C GLN A 34 1.09 8.20 -8.35
N ASN A 35 0.58 7.13 -8.99
CA ASN A 35 -0.61 6.40 -8.56
C ASN A 35 -0.27 5.17 -7.70
N ILE A 36 0.99 5.00 -7.31
CA ILE A 36 1.39 3.90 -6.41
C ILE A 36 0.94 4.25 -5.00
N HIS A 37 0.05 3.42 -4.46
CA HIS A 37 -0.42 3.50 -3.08
C HIS A 37 -0.01 2.25 -2.31
N LEU A 38 0.33 2.44 -1.03
CA LEU A 38 0.59 1.33 -0.13
C LEU A 38 -0.73 0.70 0.30
N GLN A 39 -0.88 -0.59 0.00
CA GLN A 39 -2.01 -1.40 0.43
C GLN A 39 -1.61 -2.17 1.69
N THR A 40 -2.13 -1.74 2.86
CA THR A 40 -1.79 -2.33 4.17
C THR A 40 -2.76 -3.41 4.63
N ASP A 41 -3.94 -3.47 4.02
CA ASP A 41 -4.93 -4.50 4.34
C ASP A 41 -4.64 -5.78 3.55
N ILE A 42 -4.24 -6.80 4.31
CA ILE A 42 -3.86 -8.15 3.85
C ILE A 42 -5.04 -8.86 3.19
N SER A 43 -6.28 -8.53 3.56
CA SER A 43 -7.48 -9.15 3.00
C SER A 43 -7.59 -8.90 1.49
N LYS A 44 -7.00 -7.81 0.98
CA LYS A 44 -6.96 -7.50 -0.45
C LYS A 44 -5.96 -8.33 -1.25
N GLU A 45 -5.03 -9.01 -0.60
CA GLU A 45 -4.13 -9.98 -1.24
C GLU A 45 -4.84 -11.31 -1.54
N LEU A 46 -6.01 -11.54 -0.94
CA LEU A 46 -6.83 -12.73 -1.15
C LEU A 46 -7.82 -12.55 -2.31
N PRO A 47 -8.28 -13.64 -2.95
CA PRO A 47 -9.33 -13.58 -3.95
C PRO A 47 -10.64 -13.00 -3.36
N GLN A 48 -11.07 -11.86 -3.89
CA GLN A 48 -12.25 -11.14 -3.39
C GLN A 48 -13.59 -11.86 -3.68
N ASN A 49 -13.57 -12.92 -4.48
CA ASN A 49 -14.73 -13.72 -4.81
C ASN A 49 -15.07 -14.79 -3.75
N LEU A 50 -14.22 -14.98 -2.74
CA LEU A 50 -14.45 -15.93 -1.65
C LEU A 50 -15.65 -15.51 -0.78
N ASP A 51 -16.50 -16.47 -0.44
CA ASP A 51 -17.71 -16.19 0.34
C ASP A 51 -17.39 -15.70 1.76
N VAL A 52 -16.24 -16.10 2.31
CA VAL A 52 -15.73 -15.60 3.59
C VAL A 52 -15.40 -14.12 3.53
N ILE A 53 -14.76 -13.64 2.45
CA ILE A 53 -14.43 -12.22 2.26
C ILE A 53 -15.71 -11.40 2.06
N LYS A 54 -16.67 -11.90 1.27
CA LYS A 54 -17.97 -11.24 1.10
C LYS A 54 -18.73 -11.13 2.42
N LEU A 55 -18.70 -12.16 3.25
CA LEU A 55 -19.35 -12.16 4.56
C LEU A 55 -18.66 -11.14 5.49
N GLN A 56 -17.33 -11.13 5.54
CA GLN A 56 -16.55 -10.16 6.29
C GLN A 56 -16.90 -8.72 5.88
N ASN A 57 -16.88 -8.42 4.58
CA ASN A 57 -17.24 -7.11 4.05
C ASN A 57 -18.68 -6.73 4.43
N LYS A 58 -19.63 -7.67 4.34
CA LYS A 58 -21.02 -7.44 4.73
C LYS A 58 -21.19 -7.15 6.22
N ILE A 59 -20.38 -7.77 7.08
CA ILE A 59 -20.36 -7.49 8.51
C ILE A 59 -19.77 -6.09 8.74
N SER A 60 -18.63 -5.79 8.10
CA SER A 60 -17.97 -4.48 8.19
C SER A 60 -18.91 -3.34 7.74
N ASP A 61 -19.56 -3.48 6.59
CA ASP A 61 -20.52 -2.50 6.04
C ASP A 61 -21.73 -2.28 6.97
N LYS A 62 -22.17 -3.33 7.70
CA LYS A 62 -23.40 -3.30 8.48
C LYS A 62 -23.20 -2.79 9.91
N PHE A 63 -22.05 -3.06 10.50
CA PHE A 63 -21.79 -2.73 11.91
C PHE A 63 -20.73 -1.64 12.07
N GLY A 64 -19.91 -1.38 11.05
CA GLY A 64 -18.76 -0.48 11.13
C GLY A 64 -17.66 -0.99 12.06
N GLY A 65 -16.52 -0.30 12.09
CA GLY A 65 -15.47 -0.51 13.11
C GLY A 65 -14.28 -1.37 12.70
N GLU A 66 -14.05 -1.60 11.40
CA GLU A 66 -12.88 -2.34 10.92
C GLU A 66 -11.55 -1.69 11.35
N ASP A 67 -11.49 -0.36 11.28
CA ASP A 67 -10.34 0.43 11.72
C ASP A 67 -10.60 1.09 13.08
N THR A 68 -10.36 0.36 14.17
CA THR A 68 -10.41 0.93 15.52
C THR A 68 -9.01 1.28 16.00
N VAL A 69 -8.79 2.56 16.36
CA VAL A 69 -7.53 2.99 16.99
C VAL A 69 -7.64 2.77 18.50
N MET A 70 -6.83 1.84 19.02
CA MET A 70 -6.71 1.62 20.46
C MET A 70 -5.57 2.46 21.04
N ILE A 71 -5.89 3.40 21.94
CA ILE A 71 -4.90 4.22 22.64
C ILE A 71 -4.62 3.56 23.99
N LEU A 72 -3.40 3.07 24.18
CA LEU A 72 -2.94 2.54 25.46
C LEU A 72 -2.21 3.63 26.26
N ILE A 73 -2.76 3.98 27.43
CA ILE A 73 -2.14 4.93 28.35
C ILE A 73 -1.54 4.15 29.52
N LYS A 74 -0.22 4.23 29.67
CA LYS A 74 0.49 3.72 30.85
C LYS A 74 0.86 4.89 31.75
N LEU A 75 0.36 4.87 32.97
CA LEU A 75 0.77 5.82 34.01
C LEU A 75 2.11 5.38 34.60
N ASP A 76 3.05 6.31 34.72
CA ASP A 76 4.27 6.08 35.49
C ASP A 76 3.94 6.26 36.98
N LYS A 77 4.09 5.17 37.75
CA LYS A 77 3.85 5.17 39.20
C LYS A 77 4.94 5.92 39.97
N ASN A 78 6.09 6.18 39.36
CA ASN A 78 7.22 6.86 40.00
C ASN A 78 7.17 8.38 39.84
N CYS A 79 6.09 8.94 39.27
CA CYS A 79 5.85 10.38 39.26
C CYS A 79 5.42 10.85 40.65
N GLU A 80 6.38 10.93 41.58
CA GLU A 80 6.20 11.53 42.89
C GLU A 80 6.12 13.06 42.75
N LEU A 81 4.92 13.57 42.48
CA LEU A 81 4.62 14.99 42.70
C LEU A 81 4.49 15.21 44.22
N GLU A 82 5.16 16.22 44.74
CA GLU A 82 5.25 16.56 46.18
C GLU A 82 3.87 16.70 46.87
N ASN A 83 2.81 16.93 46.09
CA ASN A 83 1.41 17.05 46.55
C ASN A 83 0.44 16.12 45.80
N SER A 84 0.90 14.97 45.31
CA SER A 84 0.01 14.00 44.65
C SER A 84 -0.96 13.36 45.67
N PRO A 85 -2.27 13.28 45.36
CA PRO A 85 -3.21 12.51 46.16
C PRO A 85 -2.76 11.04 46.21
N LYS A 86 -2.40 10.53 47.39
CA LYS A 86 -2.08 9.12 47.61
C LYS A 86 -3.38 8.33 47.74
N ASP A 87 -3.58 7.34 46.86
CA ASP A 87 -4.71 6.40 46.99
C ASP A 87 -4.46 5.50 48.21
N ILE A 88 -5.38 5.52 49.16
CA ILE A 88 -5.32 4.75 50.41
C ILE A 88 -5.45 3.23 50.21
N ARG A 89 -5.72 2.78 48.97
CA ARG A 89 -5.89 1.37 48.60
C ARG A 89 -4.65 0.75 47.94
N ASP A 90 -3.66 1.55 47.55
CA ASP A 90 -2.37 1.02 47.09
C ASP A 90 -1.53 0.66 48.34
N PRO A 91 -1.14 -0.62 48.53
CA PRO A 91 -0.43 -1.11 49.72
C PRO A 91 1.01 -0.61 49.84
#